data_AF-A0A3D3CND1-F1
#
_entry.id   AF-A0A3D3CND1-F1
#
_cell.length_a   1.000
_cell.length_b   1.000
_cell.length_c   1.000
_cell.angle_alpha   90.00
_cell.angle_beta   90.00
_cell.angle_gamma   90.00
#
_symmetry.space_group_name_H-M   'P 1'
#
loop_
_entity.id
_entity.type
_entity.pdbx_description
1 polymer ?
#
loop_
_entity_poly.entity_id
_entity_poly.type
_entity_poly.pdbx_seq_one_letter_code
_entity_poly.pdbx_strand_id
1 'polypeptide(L)'
;KHLQIVPLPLAEQGPAVPIQPLVDEIKDTGRITRLRSFGFRHCFVKFELDNSGFPRTPEEQCYALYRAMLSDLGMSVPGEKETVRQSGSYCLVITRQWMLLVPRSQEFYGEISVNSLGFAGCLLVRKPEHLDLVKKTRPLELLRSVSIPLGR
;
A
#
# COMPACT_ATOMS: atom_id res chain seq x y z
N LYS A 1 17.66 -2.05 -7.24
CA LYS A 1 16.22 -2.00 -6.86
C LYS A 1 15.73 -3.45 -6.75
N HIS A 2 15.05 -3.85 -5.67
CA HIS A 2 14.55 -5.22 -5.49
C HIS A 2 13.06 -5.18 -5.11
N LEU A 3 12.35 -6.30 -5.33
CA LEU A 3 10.98 -6.53 -4.87
C LEU A 3 10.99 -7.71 -3.89
N GLN A 4 10.07 -7.70 -2.93
CA GLN A 4 9.87 -8.81 -1.98
C GLN A 4 8.58 -9.54 -2.34
N ILE A 5 8.68 -10.86 -2.47
CA ILE A 5 7.52 -11.74 -2.64
C ILE A 5 7.37 -12.52 -1.33
N VAL A 6 6.20 -12.39 -0.71
CA VAL A 6 5.89 -13.03 0.57
C VAL A 6 4.68 -13.93 0.37
N PRO A 7 4.74 -15.22 0.76
CA PRO A 7 3.60 -16.10 0.66
C PRO A 7 2.49 -15.66 1.62
N LEU A 8 1.24 -15.91 1.22
CA LEU A 8 0.07 -15.73 2.07
C LEU A 8 -0.30 -17.08 2.73
N PRO A 9 -0.91 -17.09 3.93
CA PRO A 9 -1.34 -15.92 4.72
C PRO A 9 -0.18 -15.22 5.44
N LEU A 10 -0.33 -13.92 5.72
CA LEU A 10 0.68 -13.14 6.46
C LEU A 10 0.63 -13.35 7.98
N ALA A 11 -0.43 -13.97 8.50
CA ALA A 11 -0.61 -14.30 9.91
C ALA A 11 -1.27 -15.67 10.04
N GLU A 12 -1.05 -16.35 11.17
CA GLU A 12 -1.61 -17.68 11.45
C GLU A 12 -3.15 -17.65 11.59
N GLN A 13 -3.69 -16.51 12.01
CA GLN A 13 -5.12 -16.31 12.24
C GLN A 13 -5.64 -15.12 11.46
N GLY A 14 -6.91 -15.22 11.04
CA GLY A 14 -7.60 -14.16 10.30
C GLY A 14 -7.46 -14.30 8.78
N PRO A 15 -7.73 -13.22 8.03
CA PRO A 15 -7.65 -13.22 6.58
C PRO A 15 -6.20 -13.34 6.08
N ALA A 16 -6.04 -13.76 4.81
CA ALA A 16 -4.73 -13.93 4.18
C ALA A 16 -3.85 -12.66 4.27
N VAL A 17 -4.46 -11.48 4.14
CA VAL A 17 -3.84 -10.18 4.42
C VAL A 17 -4.65 -9.49 5.51
N PRO A 18 -4.05 -8.97 6.60
CA PRO A 18 -4.81 -8.41 7.72
C PRO A 18 -5.78 -7.27 7.35
N ILE A 19 -5.44 -6.45 6.34
CA ILE A 19 -6.32 -5.37 5.88
C ILE A 19 -7.45 -5.83 4.95
N GLN A 20 -7.55 -7.13 4.61
CA GLN A 20 -8.53 -7.64 3.66
C GLN A 20 -9.99 -7.21 3.97
N PRO A 21 -10.46 -7.16 5.24
CA PRO A 21 -11.83 -6.72 5.52
C PRO A 21 -12.11 -5.28 5.05
N LEU A 22 -11.11 -4.40 5.09
CA LEU A 22 -11.22 -3.03 4.56
C LEU A 22 -11.24 -3.02 3.03
N VAL A 23 -10.51 -3.94 2.41
CA VAL A 23 -10.48 -4.11 0.96
C VAL A 23 -11.82 -4.62 0.44
N ASP A 24 -12.47 -5.51 1.18
CA ASP A 24 -13.75 -6.11 0.79
C ASP A 24 -14.90 -5.10 0.77
N GLU A 25 -14.77 -3.98 1.51
CA GLU A 25 -15.71 -2.85 1.44
C GLU A 25 -15.65 -2.11 0.08
N ILE A 26 -14.56 -2.27 -0.69
CA ILE A 26 -14.41 -1.66 -2.01
C ILE A 26 -15.22 -2.46 -3.03
N LYS A 27 -16.27 -1.83 -3.55
CA LYS A 27 -17.17 -2.39 -4.56
C LYS A 27 -16.69 -2.14 -6.00
N ASP A 28 -15.99 -1.03 -6.23
CA ASP A 28 -15.59 -0.62 -7.58
C ASP A 28 -14.27 -1.27 -7.99
N THR A 29 -14.33 -2.12 -9.01
CA THR A 29 -13.16 -2.76 -9.63
C THR A 29 -12.59 -1.89 -10.75
N GLY A 30 -11.26 -1.84 -10.86
CA GLY A 30 -10.52 -1.12 -11.91
C GLY A 30 -10.45 0.40 -11.72
N ARG A 31 -10.98 0.93 -10.61
CA ARG A 31 -10.96 2.36 -10.29
C ARG A 31 -10.07 2.64 -9.09
N ILE A 32 -9.42 3.80 -9.13
CA ILE A 32 -8.68 4.32 -7.98
C ILE A 32 -9.69 4.74 -6.91
N THR A 33 -9.50 4.22 -5.70
CA THR A 33 -10.30 4.53 -4.52
C THR A 33 -9.42 4.84 -3.32
N ARG A 34 -10.05 5.33 -2.25
CA ARG A 34 -9.43 5.68 -0.97
C ARG A 34 -10.26 5.06 0.14
N LEU A 35 -9.60 4.35 1.05
CA LEU A 35 -10.23 3.81 2.26
C LEU A 35 -10.46 4.95 3.26
N ARG A 36 -11.70 5.15 3.70
CA ARG A 36 -12.04 6.22 4.66
C ARG A 36 -11.32 6.08 6.00
N SER A 37 -11.03 4.84 6.40
CA SER A 37 -10.30 4.53 7.63
C SER A 37 -8.83 4.92 7.57
N PHE A 38 -8.26 5.14 6.38
CA PHE A 38 -6.87 5.53 6.21
C PHE A 38 -6.78 7.07 6.20
N GLY A 39 -6.47 7.64 7.37
CA GLY A 39 -6.32 9.09 7.59
C GLY A 39 -5.03 9.71 6.99
N PHE A 40 -4.49 9.13 5.92
CA PHE A 40 -3.27 9.56 5.26
C PHE A 40 -3.40 9.37 3.75
N ARG A 41 -2.55 10.05 2.98
CA ARG A 41 -2.55 9.99 1.52
C ARG A 41 -2.19 8.59 1.07
N HIS A 42 -3.06 7.98 0.29
CA HIS A 42 -2.88 6.67 -0.32
C HIS A 42 -3.83 6.56 -1.52
N CYS A 43 -3.62 5.54 -2.34
CA CYS A 43 -4.61 5.10 -3.31
C CYS A 43 -4.64 3.58 -3.38
N PHE A 44 -5.83 3.06 -3.68
CA PHE A 44 -6.12 1.65 -3.75
C PHE A 44 -6.80 1.34 -5.07
N VAL A 45 -6.51 0.19 -5.67
CA VAL A 45 -7.26 -0.33 -6.82
C VAL A 45 -7.56 -1.80 -6.58
N LYS A 46 -8.84 -2.17 -6.64
CA LYS A 46 -9.26 -3.56 -6.71
C LYS A 46 -9.31 -3.99 -8.19
N PHE A 47 -8.76 -5.14 -8.52
CA PHE A 47 -8.77 -5.70 -9.88
C PHE A 47 -8.63 -7.21 -9.81
N GLU A 48 -8.79 -7.92 -10.93
CA GLU A 48 -8.50 -9.36 -10.96
C GLU A 48 -7.44 -9.59 -12.02
N LEU A 49 -6.24 -9.98 -11.57
CA LEU A 49 -5.08 -10.12 -12.46
C LEU A 49 -5.29 -11.24 -13.51
N ASP A 50 -6.07 -12.26 -13.16
CA ASP A 50 -6.29 -13.45 -13.99
C ASP A 50 -7.57 -13.39 -14.84
N ASN A 51 -8.37 -12.33 -14.69
CA ASN A 51 -9.68 -12.27 -15.35
C ASN A 51 -9.56 -11.70 -16.77
N SER A 52 -10.00 -12.50 -17.74
CA SER A 52 -9.92 -12.28 -19.20
C SER A 52 -10.79 -11.12 -19.73
N GLY A 53 -11.52 -10.43 -18.86
CA GLY A 53 -12.40 -9.30 -19.23
C GLY A 53 -11.66 -8.00 -19.53
N PHE A 54 -10.35 -7.90 -19.30
CA PHE A 54 -9.55 -6.73 -19.66
C PHE A 54 -8.85 -6.92 -21.01
N PRO A 55 -8.77 -5.87 -21.86
CA PRO A 55 -8.15 -5.96 -23.19
C PRO A 55 -6.62 -6.00 -23.16
N ARG A 56 -5.99 -6.15 -21.99
CA ARG A 56 -4.54 -6.04 -21.76
C ARG A 56 -4.01 -7.30 -21.09
N THR A 57 -2.71 -7.56 -21.24
CA THR A 57 -2.08 -8.62 -20.44
C THR A 57 -2.04 -8.23 -18.95
N PRO A 58 -1.93 -9.20 -18.03
CA PRO A 58 -1.76 -8.95 -16.61
C PRO A 58 -0.66 -7.93 -16.26
N GLU A 59 0.48 -8.02 -16.95
CA GLU A 59 1.63 -7.15 -16.75
C GLU A 59 1.33 -5.71 -17.21
N GLU A 60 0.73 -5.57 -18.39
CA GLU A 60 0.31 -4.28 -18.94
C GLU A 60 -0.75 -3.61 -18.06
N GLN A 61 -1.70 -4.38 -17.55
CA GLN A 61 -2.72 -3.89 -16.63
C GLN A 61 -2.09 -3.40 -15.33
N CYS A 62 -1.26 -4.23 -14.69
CA CYS A 62 -0.58 -3.87 -13.45
C CYS A 62 0.29 -2.62 -13.62
N TYR A 63 1.04 -2.53 -14.72
CA TYR A 63 1.86 -1.36 -15.04
C TYR A 63 1.02 -0.10 -15.30
N ALA A 64 -0.09 -0.22 -16.05
CA ALA A 64 -0.99 0.89 -16.29
C ALA A 64 -1.64 1.41 -15.00
N LEU A 65 -2.09 0.51 -14.12
CA LEU A 65 -2.64 0.86 -12.82
C LEU A 65 -1.59 1.54 -11.94
N TYR A 66 -0.38 1.01 -11.87
CA TYR A 66 0.73 1.62 -11.13
C TYR A 66 1.02 3.06 -11.60
N ARG A 67 1.08 3.29 -12.93
CA ARG A 67 1.27 4.65 -13.48
C ARG A 67 0.12 5.58 -13.11
N ALA A 68 -1.13 5.11 -13.22
CA ALA A 68 -2.31 5.89 -12.85
C ALA A 68 -2.32 6.25 -11.36
N MET A 69 -1.95 5.30 -10.49
CA MET A 69 -1.84 5.48 -9.04
C MET A 69 -0.78 6.52 -8.66
N LEU A 70 0.39 6.51 -9.33
CA LEU A 70 1.41 7.55 -9.14
C LEU A 70 0.89 8.93 -9.54
N SER A 71 0.23 9.03 -10.70
CA SER A 71 -0.33 10.28 -11.21
C SER A 71 -1.40 10.86 -10.28
N ASP A 72 -2.34 10.02 -9.80
CA ASP A 72 -3.35 10.42 -8.81
C ASP A 72 -2.73 10.93 -7.49
N LEU A 73 -1.58 10.38 -7.12
CA LEU A 73 -0.80 10.82 -5.96
C LEU A 73 0.16 11.97 -6.29
N GLY A 74 0.05 12.62 -7.45
CA GLY A 74 0.89 13.74 -7.87
C GLY A 74 2.39 13.39 -7.87
N MET A 75 2.72 12.11 -8.07
CA MET A 75 4.08 11.61 -8.13
C MET A 75 4.52 11.47 -9.59
N SER A 76 5.82 11.61 -9.84
CA SER A 76 6.34 11.50 -11.19
C SER A 76 6.18 10.08 -11.73
N VAL A 77 5.68 10.00 -12.97
CA VAL A 77 5.36 8.75 -13.64
C VAL A 77 6.53 8.31 -14.53
N PRO A 78 6.98 7.04 -14.45
CA PRO A 78 8.01 6.53 -15.36
C PRO A 78 7.58 6.63 -16.83
N GLY A 79 8.51 7.04 -17.70
CA GLY A 79 8.32 7.04 -19.16
C GLY A 79 7.90 8.37 -19.79
N GLU A 80 7.71 9.45 -19.01
CA GLU A 80 7.28 10.75 -19.56
C GLU A 80 8.43 11.69 -19.96
N LYS A 81 9.64 11.55 -19.37
CA LYS A 81 10.88 12.22 -19.79
C LYS A 81 12.12 11.37 -19.44
N GLU A 82 13.20 11.53 -20.19
CA GLU A 82 14.46 10.82 -19.96
C GLU A 82 14.97 11.06 -18.53
N THR A 83 15.01 9.98 -17.75
CA THR A 83 15.41 9.94 -16.32
C THR A 83 14.46 10.63 -15.34
N VAL A 84 13.18 10.23 -15.32
CA VAL A 84 12.32 10.52 -14.15
C VAL A 84 12.92 9.86 -12.90
N ARG A 85 13.60 10.64 -12.07
CA ARG A 85 13.90 10.27 -10.68
C ARG A 85 12.57 10.09 -9.95
N GLN A 86 12.47 9.01 -9.19
CA GLN A 86 11.31 8.75 -8.33
C GLN A 86 11.08 9.99 -7.43
N SER A 87 9.91 10.63 -7.57
CA SER A 87 9.65 11.95 -6.96
C SER A 87 9.46 11.92 -5.44
N GLY A 88 9.47 10.73 -4.84
CA GLY A 88 9.34 10.54 -3.41
C GLY A 88 9.33 9.07 -3.01
N SER A 89 9.47 8.83 -1.70
CA SER A 89 9.37 7.51 -1.10
C SER A 89 7.92 7.04 -1.05
N TYR A 90 7.68 5.78 -1.41
CA TYR A 90 6.36 5.15 -1.29
C TYR A 90 6.49 3.65 -0.99
N CYS A 91 5.44 3.11 -0.39
CA CYS A 91 5.22 1.67 -0.28
C CYS A 91 4.20 1.24 -1.33
N LEU A 92 4.55 0.23 -2.13
CA LEU A 92 3.66 -0.44 -3.06
C LEU A 92 3.43 -1.87 -2.58
N VAL A 93 2.17 -2.27 -2.46
CA VAL A 93 1.72 -3.64 -2.19
C VAL A 93 0.88 -4.08 -3.36
N ILE A 94 1.17 -5.27 -3.90
CA ILE A 94 0.47 -5.86 -5.04
C ILE A 94 0.03 -7.26 -4.64
N THR A 95 -1.23 -7.59 -4.87
CA THR A 95 -1.76 -8.95 -4.84
C THR A 95 -2.39 -9.29 -6.19
N ARG A 96 -2.92 -10.51 -6.34
CA ARG A 96 -3.71 -10.88 -7.53
C ARG A 96 -5.06 -10.15 -7.63
N GLN A 97 -5.50 -9.53 -6.54
CA GLN A 97 -6.85 -8.96 -6.42
C GLN A 97 -6.86 -7.44 -6.21
N TRP A 98 -5.71 -6.85 -5.87
CA TRP A 98 -5.65 -5.43 -5.57
C TRP A 98 -4.22 -4.89 -5.49
N MET A 99 -4.11 -3.57 -5.58
CA MET A 99 -2.89 -2.80 -5.38
C MET A 99 -3.14 -1.67 -4.38
N LEU A 100 -2.15 -1.41 -3.53
CA LEU A 100 -2.12 -0.30 -2.59
C LEU A 100 -0.80 0.47 -2.77
N LEU A 101 -0.90 1.79 -2.93
CA LEU A 101 0.24 2.69 -3.01
C LEU A 101 0.12 3.77 -1.94
N VAL A 102 1.16 3.92 -1.13
CA VAL A 102 1.19 4.86 0.00
C VAL A 102 2.47 5.70 -0.06
N PRO A 103 2.40 7.01 -0.34
CA PRO A 103 3.51 7.93 -0.16
C PRO A 103 3.92 8.00 1.30
N ARG A 104 5.22 7.88 1.56
CA ARG A 104 5.77 7.91 2.92
C ARG A 104 6.46 9.22 3.25
N SER A 105 6.33 9.65 4.51
CA SER A 105 7.10 10.78 5.06
C SER A 105 8.44 10.33 5.62
N GLN A 106 8.50 9.13 6.21
CA GLN A 106 9.67 8.59 6.89
C GLN A 106 9.62 7.06 6.93
N GLU A 107 10.69 6.42 7.41
CA GLU A 107 10.75 4.96 7.56
C GLU A 107 10.34 4.47 8.93
N PHE A 108 10.62 5.24 9.98
CA PHE A 108 10.48 4.78 11.35
C PHE A 108 9.40 5.53 12.11
N TYR A 109 8.71 4.81 12.98
CA TYR A 109 7.99 5.38 14.11
C TYR A 109 8.75 5.04 15.38
N GLY A 110 9.51 6.01 15.91
CA GLY A 110 10.50 5.74 16.96
C GLY A 110 11.56 4.77 16.46
N GLU A 111 11.68 3.60 17.11
CA GLU A 111 12.60 2.52 16.70
C GLU A 111 11.94 1.46 15.79
N ILE A 112 10.66 1.60 15.47
CA ILE A 112 9.90 0.61 14.70
C ILE A 112 9.98 0.96 13.22
N SER A 113 10.65 0.14 12.41
CA SER A 113 10.67 0.29 10.95
C SER A 113 9.31 -0.09 10.37
N VAL A 114 8.75 0.78 9.52
CA VAL A 114 7.52 0.52 8.79
C VAL A 114 7.85 0.38 7.32
N ASN A 115 7.60 -0.80 6.75
CA ASN A 115 7.76 -1.09 5.33
C ASN A 115 6.38 -1.35 4.67
N SER A 116 6.37 -1.86 3.44
CA SER A 116 5.11 -2.13 2.72
C SER A 116 4.19 -3.13 3.44
N LEU A 117 4.74 -4.11 4.17
CA LEU A 117 3.93 -5.06 4.95
C LEU A 117 3.22 -4.39 6.12
N GLY A 118 3.80 -3.32 6.69
CA GLY A 118 3.13 -2.50 7.69
C GLY A 118 1.79 -1.96 7.19
N PHE A 119 1.75 -1.49 5.94
CA PHE A 119 0.52 -1.01 5.29
C PHE A 119 -0.43 -2.14 4.89
N ALA A 120 0.06 -3.37 4.74
CA ALA A 120 -0.77 -4.57 4.62
C ALA A 120 -1.30 -5.07 5.98
N GLY A 121 -0.94 -4.40 7.08
CA GLY A 121 -1.39 -4.69 8.44
C GLY A 121 -0.44 -5.58 9.26
N CYS A 122 0.76 -5.85 8.78
CA CYS A 122 1.78 -6.64 9.48
C CYS A 122 2.89 -5.74 10.01
N LEU A 123 2.80 -5.37 11.30
CA LEU A 123 3.85 -4.61 11.99
C LEU A 123 4.82 -5.57 12.68
N LEU A 124 6.10 -5.50 12.30
CA LEU A 124 7.16 -6.27 12.93
C LEU A 124 7.79 -5.47 14.07
N VAL A 125 7.63 -5.95 15.30
CA VAL A 125 8.27 -5.39 16.50
C VAL A 125 9.29 -6.39 17.05
N ARG A 126 10.43 -5.88 17.53
CA ARG A 126 11.54 -6.73 18.02
C ARG A 126 11.61 -6.80 19.54
N LYS A 127 11.01 -5.84 20.24
CA LYS A 127 11.05 -5.75 21.70
C LYS A 127 9.62 -5.62 22.27
N PRO A 128 9.35 -6.13 23.48
CA PRO A 128 8.04 -6.00 24.13
C PRO A 128 7.56 -4.56 24.26
N GLU A 129 8.46 -3.62 24.53
CA GLU A 129 8.11 -2.20 24.72
C GLU A 129 7.60 -1.57 23.42
N HIS A 130 8.09 -2.05 22.27
CA HIS A 130 7.59 -1.64 20.95
C HIS A 130 6.17 -2.15 20.71
N LEU A 131 5.85 -3.36 21.15
CA LEU A 131 4.48 -3.89 21.06
C LEU A 131 3.50 -3.04 21.89
N ASP A 132 3.90 -2.68 23.11
CA ASP A 132 3.09 -1.82 23.98
C ASP A 132 2.89 -0.42 23.37
N LEU A 133 3.94 0.12 22.74
CA LEU A 133 3.85 1.37 22.00
C LEU A 133 2.88 1.29 20.82
N VAL A 134 2.90 0.19 20.05
CA VAL A 134 1.95 -0.04 18.93
C VAL A 134 0.52 -0.12 19.45
N LYS A 135 0.28 -0.86 20.54
CA LYS A 135 -1.05 -0.99 21.16
C LYS A 135 -1.58 0.35 21.64
N LYS A 136 -0.74 1.14 22.32
CA LYS A 136 -1.10 2.47 22.82
C LYS A 136 -1.38 3.47 21.69
N THR A 137 -0.54 3.48 20.66
CA THR A 137 -0.68 4.40 19.51
C THR A 137 -1.85 3.99 18.61
N ARG A 138 -2.16 2.69 18.54
CA ARG A 138 -3.04 2.03 17.57
C ARG A 138 -2.40 1.97 16.17
N PRO A 139 -2.55 0.85 15.42
CA PRO A 139 -1.86 0.66 14.15
C PRO A 139 -2.11 1.74 13.10
N LEU A 140 -3.35 2.22 12.92
CA LEU A 140 -3.67 3.21 11.90
C LEU A 140 -3.04 4.59 12.17
N GLU A 141 -2.98 5.02 13.43
CA GLU A 141 -2.31 6.28 13.79
C GLU A 141 -0.78 6.16 13.64
N LEU A 142 -0.22 4.99 13.95
CA LEU A 142 1.18 4.70 13.65
C LEU A 142 1.45 4.80 12.14
N LEU A 143 0.65 4.15 11.30
CA LEU A 143 0.80 4.23 9.84
C LEU A 143 0.63 5.67 9.33
N ARG A 144 -0.29 6.44 9.92
CA ARG A 144 -0.48 7.85 9.60
C ARG A 144 0.77 8.69 9.87
N SER A 145 1.46 8.44 10.99
CA SER A 145 2.67 9.19 11.37
C SER A 145 3.85 9.02 10.40
N VAL A 146 3.92 7.88 9.71
CA VAL A 146 4.97 7.56 8.72
C VAL A 146 4.54 7.79 7.27
N SER A 147 3.34 8.33 7.08
CA SER A 147 2.74 8.60 5.76
C SER A 147 2.58 10.10 5.51
N ILE A 148 2.42 10.46 4.24
CA ILE A 148 2.02 11.84 3.89
C ILE A 148 0.58 12.06 4.36
N PRO A 149 0.26 13.15 5.09
CA PRO A 149 -1.11 13.43 5.52
C PRO A 149 -2.03 13.72 4.34
N LEU A 150 -3.34 13.56 4.53
CA LEU A 150 -4.33 14.12 3.60
C LEU A 150 -4.12 15.65 3.56
N GLY A 151 -4.06 16.22 2.36
CA GLY A 151 -4.03 17.68 2.20
C GLY A 151 -5.25 18.32 2.87
N ARG A 152 -5.09 19.55 3.40
CA ARG A 152 -6.23 20.37 3.78
C ARG A 152 -7.04 20.76 2.55
#